data_AF-A0A6N7YL13-F1
#
_entry.id   AF-A0A6N7YL13-F1
#
_cell.length_a   1.000
_cell.length_b   1.000
_cell.length_c   1.000
_cell.angle_alpha   90.00
_cell.angle_beta   90.00
_cell.angle_gamma   90.00
#
_symmetry.space_group_name_H-M   'P 1'
#
loop_
_entity.id
_entity.type
_entity.pdbx_description
1 polymer ?
#
loop_
_entity_poly.entity_id
_entity_poly.type
_entity_poly.pdbx_seq_one_letter_code
_entity_poly.pdbx_strand_id
1 'polypeptide(L)'
;MRLRDEEAGFTLVEVLVAAALLLVGMLATLSMLDMAQAVTTTSKTREQAVSLQREIIEAVRAVPYDQLTPGGVGPAVRASGSLTDSNLGSGGWTIRRRGATYTVAVGVCAVDDARDGTGTHDGGQFCATGAGTTSSATCGTLLGISGAISGTPAAATAGAAVGDCGIDLNLDGQVDNLTEASVGLCLLICPGAGTDAMPSDYKRVVVLVRWATGGGSRYALQATTIANPGMAAAPSVTALNAAGSVPVTSATSLGFNATTSSAAASAAWYIDGTAKGNAAGAGTAWTFTWPLGTVSSGSTPNADEVLDGTYLVGAKSFDKFGQFSTARQLTVTVNRRAPYAPRQLDAGRNGAVVDLEWRPNAERDVEGYRVYRRPAVGAPVLVCGPVTTTTCQDTAPPALPTLSYYVAALDRTTGGAVREGAASADAVVVTGNRAPNPPTGLTLSVSAGNRVLSWTAPAVADPDLGDSIAYYRIYRDGALVADRYDRTATGTELTYTDTQSGGVAHSYRITAVDQYMAESTIVGPVSG
;
A
#
# COMPACT_ATOMS: atom_id res chain seq x y z
N MET A 1 -13.23 -32.12 -109.27
CA MET A 1 -12.73 -31.58 -107.98
C MET A 1 -12.57 -32.75 -107.03
N ARG A 2 -11.42 -32.79 -106.33
CA ARG A 2 -10.97 -33.82 -105.39
C ARG A 2 -12.03 -34.21 -104.36
N LEU A 3 -12.04 -35.48 -103.94
CA LEU A 3 -11.64 -35.95 -102.60
C LEU A 3 -11.86 -37.47 -102.56
N ARG A 4 -10.78 -38.24 -102.45
CA ARG A 4 -10.81 -39.66 -102.04
C ARG A 4 -10.53 -39.64 -100.55
N ASP A 5 -11.48 -40.13 -99.76
CA ASP A 5 -11.28 -40.38 -98.34
C ASP A 5 -10.29 -41.54 -98.18
N GLU A 6 -9.11 -41.25 -97.64
CA GLU A 6 -8.14 -42.25 -97.20
C GLU A 6 -8.49 -42.65 -95.75
N GLU A 7 -9.13 -43.80 -95.57
CA GLU A 7 -9.24 -44.44 -94.27
C GLU A 7 -7.89 -45.07 -93.90
N ALA A 8 -7.04 -44.32 -93.19
CA ALA A 8 -5.83 -44.84 -92.56
C ALA A 8 -6.20 -45.51 -91.22
N GLY A 9 -6.13 -46.84 -91.15
CA GLY A 9 -6.27 -47.58 -89.90
C GLY A 9 -5.05 -47.38 -89.00
N PHE A 10 -5.28 -47.10 -87.72
CA PHE A 10 -4.21 -46.96 -86.72
C PHE A 10 -3.44 -48.26 -86.54
N THR A 11 -2.11 -48.16 -86.47
CA THR A 11 -1.23 -49.32 -86.25
C THR A 11 -1.25 -49.71 -84.76
N LEU A 12 -1.08 -51.02 -84.46
CA LEU A 12 -1.01 -51.52 -83.08
C LEU A 12 0.04 -50.78 -82.23
N VAL A 13 1.13 -50.34 -82.86
CA VAL A 13 2.21 -49.58 -82.22
C VAL A 13 1.73 -48.20 -81.77
N GLU A 14 0.96 -47.47 -82.57
CA GLU A 14 0.42 -46.15 -82.19
C GLU A 14 -0.56 -46.26 -81.01
N VAL A 15 -1.42 -47.29 -81.01
CA VAL A 15 -2.35 -47.54 -79.90
C VAL A 15 -1.58 -47.88 -78.61
N LEU A 16 -0.52 -48.68 -78.70
CA LEU A 16 0.34 -49.02 -77.55
C LEU A 16 1.12 -47.80 -77.03
N VAL A 17 1.64 -46.95 -77.91
CA VAL A 17 2.35 -45.71 -77.52
C VAL A 17 1.37 -44.73 -76.89
N ALA A 18 0.18 -44.54 -77.45
CA ALA A 18 -0.85 -43.68 -76.89
C ALA A 18 -1.31 -44.19 -75.51
N ALA A 19 -1.52 -45.50 -75.34
CA ALA A 19 -1.86 -46.10 -74.06
C ALA A 19 -0.74 -45.94 -73.01
N ALA A 20 0.53 -46.09 -73.42
CA ALA A 20 1.67 -45.87 -72.53
C ALA A 20 1.79 -44.41 -72.08
N LEU A 21 1.61 -43.45 -73.00
CA LEU A 21 1.62 -42.01 -72.67
C LEU A 21 0.46 -41.64 -71.73
N LEU A 22 -0.74 -42.20 -71.94
CA LEU A 22 -1.88 -42.00 -71.04
C LEU A 22 -1.62 -42.59 -69.64
N LEU A 23 -1.04 -43.78 -69.55
CA LEU A 23 -0.68 -44.39 -68.26
C LEU A 23 0.36 -43.57 -67.51
N VAL A 24 1.42 -43.12 -68.20
CA VAL A 24 2.45 -42.26 -67.59
C VAL A 24 1.85 -40.92 -67.15
N GLY A 25 0.99 -40.32 -67.99
CA GLY A 25 0.26 -39.10 -67.63
C GLY A 25 -0.63 -39.29 -66.39
N MET A 26 -1.39 -40.38 -66.32
CA MET A 26 -2.25 -40.69 -65.19
C MET A 26 -1.43 -40.91 -63.90
N LEU A 27 -0.34 -41.69 -63.96
CA LEU A 27 0.56 -41.90 -62.82
C LEU A 27 1.22 -40.60 -62.35
N ALA A 28 1.61 -39.71 -63.28
CA ALA A 28 2.14 -38.40 -62.94
C ALA A 28 1.09 -37.50 -62.27
N THR A 29 -0.17 -37.52 -62.74
CA THR A 29 -1.23 -36.73 -62.09
C THR A 29 -1.60 -37.26 -60.70
N LEU A 30 -1.60 -38.57 -60.50
CA LEU A 30 -1.85 -39.18 -59.19
C LEU A 30 -0.73 -38.84 -58.20
N SER A 31 0.54 -38.92 -58.61
CA SER A 31 1.65 -38.54 -57.74
C SER A 31 1.65 -37.05 -57.39
N MET A 32 1.26 -36.17 -58.32
CA MET A 32 1.06 -34.75 -58.03
C MET A 32 -0.08 -34.52 -57.04
N LEU A 33 -1.19 -35.26 -57.15
CA LEU A 33 -2.32 -35.16 -56.23
C LEU A 33 -1.92 -35.61 -54.82
N ASP A 34 -1.21 -36.73 -54.69
CA ASP A 34 -0.72 -37.23 -53.40
C ASP A 34 0.25 -36.23 -52.75
N MET A 35 1.17 -35.66 -53.55
CA MET A 35 2.09 -34.62 -53.06
C MET A 35 1.33 -33.36 -52.64
N ALA A 36 0.32 -32.93 -53.41
CA ALA A 36 -0.52 -31.79 -53.06
C ALA A 36 -1.32 -32.03 -51.76
N GLN A 37 -1.86 -33.22 -51.56
CA GLN A 37 -2.55 -33.61 -50.33
C GLN A 37 -1.60 -33.66 -49.12
N ALA A 38 -0.39 -34.19 -49.30
CA ALA A 38 0.63 -34.24 -48.26
C ALA A 38 1.07 -32.84 -47.82
N VAL A 39 1.30 -31.93 -48.78
CA VAL A 39 1.61 -30.52 -48.51
C VAL A 39 0.45 -29.83 -47.81
N THR A 40 -0.78 -30.02 -48.29
CA THR A 40 -2.00 -29.43 -47.69
C THR A 40 -2.19 -29.89 -46.25
N THR A 41 -2.01 -31.18 -45.98
CA THR A 41 -2.13 -31.75 -44.63
C THR A 41 -1.06 -31.16 -43.71
N THR A 42 0.18 -31.09 -44.19
CA THR A 42 1.31 -30.52 -43.44
C THR A 42 1.08 -29.05 -43.08
N SER A 43 0.59 -28.24 -44.03
CA SER A 43 0.29 -26.83 -43.76
C SER A 43 -0.86 -26.69 -42.75
N LYS A 44 -1.96 -27.44 -42.92
CA LYS A 44 -3.12 -27.36 -42.03
C LYS A 44 -2.81 -27.79 -40.60
N THR A 45 -2.03 -28.86 -40.41
CA THR A 45 -1.65 -29.31 -39.06
C THR A 45 -0.70 -28.32 -38.40
N ARG A 46 0.24 -27.74 -39.15
CA ARG A 46 1.15 -26.71 -38.65
C ARG A 46 0.42 -25.43 -38.26
N GLU A 47 -0.49 -24.92 -39.10
CA GLU A 47 -1.30 -23.73 -38.80
C GLU A 47 -2.11 -23.91 -37.52
N GLN A 48 -2.72 -25.10 -37.35
CA GLN A 48 -3.47 -25.44 -36.15
C GLN A 48 -2.58 -25.57 -34.91
N ALA A 49 -1.41 -26.18 -35.04
CA ALA A 49 -0.47 -26.29 -33.92
C ALA A 49 -0.02 -24.92 -33.42
N VAL A 50 0.31 -24.00 -34.33
CA VAL A 50 0.71 -22.63 -33.99
C VAL A 50 -0.47 -21.87 -33.37
N SER A 51 -1.69 -22.06 -33.88
CA SER A 51 -2.89 -21.48 -33.27
C SER A 51 -3.14 -22.02 -31.86
N LEU A 52 -3.00 -23.33 -31.66
CA LEU A 52 -3.18 -23.99 -30.36
C LEU A 52 -2.13 -23.52 -29.35
N GLN A 53 -0.87 -23.39 -29.78
CA GLN A 53 0.20 -22.85 -28.94
C GLN A 53 -0.11 -21.43 -28.45
N ARG A 54 -0.65 -20.56 -29.32
CA ARG A 54 -1.07 -19.21 -28.94
C ARG A 54 -2.24 -19.24 -27.95
N GLU A 55 -3.24 -20.11 -28.20
CA GLU A 55 -4.37 -20.31 -27.28
C GLU A 55 -3.89 -20.72 -25.88
N ILE A 56 -2.92 -21.64 -25.80
CA ILE A 56 -2.31 -22.07 -24.53
C ILE A 56 -1.60 -20.89 -23.83
N ILE A 57 -0.85 -20.07 -24.56
CA ILE A 57 -0.16 -18.91 -23.96
C ILE A 57 -1.15 -17.88 -23.42
N GLU A 58 -2.23 -17.60 -24.14
CA GLU A 58 -3.29 -16.72 -23.64
C GLU A 58 -3.99 -17.31 -22.41
N ALA A 59 -4.20 -18.63 -22.38
CA ALA A 59 -4.73 -19.32 -21.20
C ALA A 59 -3.77 -19.22 -20.00
N VAL A 60 -2.46 -19.34 -20.22
CA VAL A 60 -1.44 -19.14 -19.15
C VAL A 60 -1.50 -17.71 -18.60
N ARG A 61 -1.69 -16.69 -19.46
CA ARG A 61 -1.81 -15.29 -19.02
C ARG A 61 -3.06 -15.02 -18.17
N ALA A 62 -4.09 -15.87 -18.28
CA ALA A 62 -5.29 -15.79 -17.47
C ALA A 62 -5.15 -16.50 -16.10
N VAL A 63 -4.07 -17.27 -15.88
CA VAL A 63 -3.81 -17.94 -14.60
C VAL A 63 -3.27 -16.91 -13.59
N PRO A 64 -3.77 -16.91 -12.34
CA PRO A 64 -3.21 -16.07 -11.27
C PRO A 64 -1.70 -16.24 -11.12
N TYR A 65 -0.97 -15.14 -10.92
CA TYR A 65 0.51 -15.15 -10.92
C TYR A 65 1.11 -16.07 -9.85
N ASP A 66 0.45 -16.24 -8.71
CA ASP A 66 0.84 -17.14 -7.63
C ASP A 66 0.63 -18.63 -7.96
N GLN A 67 -0.24 -18.94 -8.92
CA GLN A 67 -0.47 -20.29 -9.44
C GLN A 67 0.44 -20.65 -10.63
N LEU A 68 1.18 -19.68 -11.18
CA LEU A 68 2.21 -19.89 -12.21
C LEU A 68 3.47 -20.53 -11.61
N THR A 69 3.34 -21.81 -11.23
CA THR A 69 4.42 -22.64 -10.67
C THR A 69 4.65 -23.89 -11.53
N PRO A 70 5.85 -24.51 -11.46
CA PRO A 70 6.22 -25.70 -12.24
C PRO A 70 5.26 -26.90 -12.14
N GLY A 71 4.42 -26.99 -11.11
CA GLY A 71 3.36 -28.00 -11.00
C GLY A 71 1.94 -27.46 -11.13
N GLY A 72 1.74 -26.15 -10.94
CA GLY A 72 0.41 -25.51 -10.92
C GLY A 72 -0.11 -25.12 -12.29
N VAL A 73 0.78 -24.72 -13.22
CA VAL A 73 0.38 -24.14 -14.51
C VAL A 73 -0.40 -25.13 -15.39
N GLY A 74 0.06 -26.38 -15.51
CA GLY A 74 -0.59 -27.41 -16.34
C GLY A 74 -2.04 -27.69 -15.91
N PRO A 75 -2.31 -28.03 -14.64
CA PRO A 75 -3.67 -28.15 -14.13
C PRO A 75 -4.53 -26.89 -14.33
N ALA A 76 -3.99 -25.69 -14.06
CA ALA A 76 -4.73 -24.44 -14.19
C ALA A 76 -5.14 -24.15 -15.65
N VAL A 77 -4.23 -24.37 -16.61
CA VAL A 77 -4.53 -24.18 -18.04
C VAL A 77 -5.54 -25.21 -18.54
N ARG A 78 -5.45 -26.47 -18.10
CA ARG A 78 -6.39 -27.55 -18.46
C ARG A 78 -7.81 -27.32 -17.95
N ALA A 79 -7.98 -26.48 -16.93
CA ALA A 79 -9.30 -26.07 -16.46
C ALA A 79 -10.01 -25.12 -17.45
N SER A 80 -9.31 -24.57 -18.44
CA SER A 80 -9.96 -23.89 -19.57
C SER A 80 -10.64 -24.92 -20.47
N GLY A 81 -11.96 -24.79 -20.66
CA GLY A 81 -12.79 -25.82 -21.27
C GLY A 81 -12.41 -26.24 -22.70
N SER A 82 -11.60 -25.46 -23.42
CA SER A 82 -11.14 -25.77 -24.78
C SER A 82 -9.79 -26.51 -24.84
N LEU A 83 -9.08 -26.63 -23.70
CA LEU A 83 -7.73 -27.21 -23.60
C LEU A 83 -7.67 -28.47 -22.73
N THR A 84 -8.82 -29.05 -22.39
CA THR A 84 -8.92 -30.31 -21.66
C THR A 84 -8.18 -31.44 -22.39
N ASP A 85 -7.57 -32.34 -21.62
CA ASP A 85 -6.89 -33.51 -22.19
C ASP A 85 -7.89 -34.42 -22.91
N SER A 86 -7.59 -34.74 -24.17
CA SER A 86 -8.42 -35.56 -25.04
C SER A 86 -8.28 -37.06 -24.82
N ASN A 87 -7.28 -37.49 -24.04
CA ASN A 87 -7.05 -38.90 -23.73
C ASN A 87 -6.49 -39.12 -22.31
N LEU A 88 -7.36 -38.96 -21.32
CA LEU A 88 -7.00 -39.13 -19.92
C LEU A 88 -6.43 -40.53 -19.65
N GLY A 89 -5.19 -40.59 -19.15
CA GLY A 89 -4.54 -41.81 -18.69
C GLY A 89 -3.61 -42.52 -19.69
N SER A 90 -3.42 -42.00 -20.91
CA SER A 90 -2.51 -42.61 -21.90
C SER A 90 -1.05 -42.15 -21.82
N GLY A 91 -0.69 -41.33 -20.84
CA GLY A 91 0.59 -40.62 -20.80
C GLY A 91 0.60 -39.45 -21.80
N GLY A 92 0.90 -38.25 -21.29
CA GLY A 92 1.02 -37.02 -22.04
C GLY A 92 -0.29 -36.24 -22.15
N TRP A 93 -0.21 -34.91 -22.07
CA TRP A 93 -1.36 -34.04 -22.32
C TRP A 93 -1.64 -33.95 -23.82
N THR A 94 -2.79 -34.45 -24.26
CA THR A 94 -3.16 -34.47 -25.67
C THR A 94 -4.37 -33.60 -25.97
N ILE A 95 -4.40 -32.99 -27.15
CA ILE A 95 -5.53 -32.19 -27.62
C ILE A 95 -5.84 -32.60 -29.05
N ARG A 96 -7.11 -32.92 -29.33
CA ARG A 96 -7.57 -33.28 -30.68
C ARG A 96 -8.25 -32.09 -31.35
N ARG A 97 -7.75 -31.66 -32.51
CA ARG A 97 -8.38 -30.61 -33.35
C ARG A 97 -8.47 -31.09 -34.79
N ARG A 98 -9.66 -30.97 -35.39
CA ARG A 98 -9.90 -31.19 -36.84
C ARG A 98 -9.28 -32.49 -37.38
N GLY A 99 -9.36 -33.57 -36.61
CA GLY A 99 -8.88 -34.90 -36.99
C GLY A 99 -7.41 -35.19 -36.68
N ALA A 100 -6.63 -34.21 -36.22
CA ALA A 100 -5.25 -34.40 -35.77
C ALA A 100 -5.13 -34.37 -34.24
N THR A 101 -4.19 -35.14 -33.70
CA THR A 101 -3.83 -35.15 -32.27
C THR A 101 -2.54 -34.37 -32.09
N TYR A 102 -2.56 -33.45 -31.14
CA TYR A 102 -1.43 -32.66 -30.70
C TYR A 102 -1.06 -33.09 -29.27
N THR A 103 0.22 -33.21 -28.99
CA THR A 103 0.73 -33.41 -27.63
C THR A 103 1.33 -32.10 -27.14
N VAL A 104 1.07 -31.77 -25.88
CA VAL A 104 1.39 -30.47 -25.30
C VAL A 104 2.22 -30.66 -24.04
N ALA A 105 3.24 -29.82 -23.89
CA ALA A 105 3.95 -29.63 -22.64
C ALA A 105 4.00 -28.14 -22.32
N VAL A 106 3.74 -27.78 -21.06
CA VAL A 106 3.82 -26.41 -20.56
C VAL A 106 4.66 -26.40 -19.31
N GLY A 107 5.69 -25.56 -19.27
CA GLY A 107 6.53 -25.37 -18.11
C GLY A 107 6.56 -23.92 -17.70
N VAL A 108 6.68 -23.68 -16.39
CA VAL A 108 6.89 -22.35 -15.82
C VAL A 108 8.03 -22.39 -14.83
N CYS A 109 8.87 -21.36 -14.83
CA CYS A 109 9.91 -21.14 -13.83
C CYS A 109 10.08 -19.63 -13.55
N ALA A 110 10.61 -19.30 -12.38
CA ALA A 110 10.91 -17.91 -11.98
C ALA A 110 12.24 -17.43 -12.59
N VAL A 111 12.31 -16.14 -12.91
CA VAL A 111 13.50 -15.43 -13.38
C VAL A 111 13.68 -14.18 -12.54
N ASP A 112 14.90 -14.01 -12.05
CA ASP A 112 15.41 -12.87 -11.26
C ASP A 112 15.92 -11.76 -12.21
N ASP A 113 15.58 -10.50 -11.93
CA ASP A 113 16.09 -9.34 -12.65
C ASP A 113 17.42 -8.85 -12.07
N ALA A 114 18.53 -9.22 -12.72
CA ALA A 114 19.87 -8.81 -12.31
C ALA A 114 20.10 -7.28 -12.18
N ARG A 115 19.15 -6.42 -12.57
CA ARG A 115 19.22 -4.96 -12.44
C ARG A 115 18.92 -4.43 -11.03
N ASP A 116 18.13 -5.12 -10.21
CA ASP A 116 17.84 -4.68 -8.83
C ASP A 116 18.56 -5.52 -7.76
N GLY A 117 19.25 -6.57 -8.19
CA GLY A 117 20.10 -7.39 -7.35
C GLY A 117 20.05 -8.82 -7.84
N THR A 118 20.54 -9.75 -7.02
CA THR A 118 20.06 -11.12 -7.10
C THR A 118 19.74 -11.63 -5.71
N GLY A 119 18.66 -12.42 -5.63
CA GLY A 119 18.17 -12.99 -4.38
C GLY A 119 18.51 -14.47 -4.21
N THR A 120 18.01 -15.05 -3.12
CA THR A 120 18.10 -16.50 -2.90
C THR A 120 17.04 -17.19 -3.75
N HIS A 121 17.46 -18.08 -4.65
CA HIS A 121 16.53 -18.90 -5.42
C HIS A 121 16.07 -20.14 -4.64
N ASP A 122 14.77 -20.41 -4.74
CA ASP A 122 14.17 -21.67 -4.32
C ASP A 122 14.41 -22.76 -5.36
N GLY A 123 15.03 -23.86 -4.93
CA GLY A 123 15.22 -25.06 -5.76
C GLY A 123 13.88 -25.58 -6.29
N GLY A 124 13.87 -25.94 -7.57
CA GLY A 124 12.68 -26.41 -8.26
C GLY A 124 11.65 -25.33 -8.57
N GLN A 125 11.96 -24.04 -8.38
CA GLN A 125 11.07 -22.92 -8.77
C GLN A 125 11.71 -22.00 -9.82
N PHE A 126 13.01 -21.78 -9.73
CA PHE A 126 13.76 -20.89 -10.62
C PHE A 126 14.27 -21.60 -11.87
N CYS A 127 14.38 -20.85 -12.97
CA CYS A 127 14.81 -21.42 -14.25
C CYS A 127 16.28 -21.85 -14.21
N ALA A 128 16.57 -23.06 -14.70
CA ALA A 128 17.93 -23.63 -14.70
C ALA A 128 18.98 -22.79 -15.46
N THR A 129 18.54 -22.01 -16.45
CA THR A 129 19.39 -21.15 -17.29
C THR A 129 18.91 -19.69 -17.29
N GLY A 130 18.07 -19.29 -16.32
CA GLY A 130 17.40 -18.00 -16.32
C GLY A 130 16.36 -17.89 -17.46
N ALA A 131 16.46 -16.86 -18.30
CA ALA A 131 15.52 -16.63 -19.41
C ALA A 131 15.63 -17.64 -20.59
N GLY A 132 16.56 -18.60 -20.51
CA GLY A 132 16.86 -19.59 -21.54
C GLY A 132 18.14 -19.29 -22.31
N THR A 133 18.97 -20.31 -22.56
CA THR A 133 20.29 -20.16 -23.22
C THR A 133 20.50 -21.12 -24.40
N THR A 134 19.57 -22.05 -24.62
CA THR A 134 19.69 -23.07 -25.68
C THR A 134 19.42 -22.53 -27.08
N SER A 135 20.23 -22.97 -28.05
CA SER A 135 20.10 -22.56 -29.45
C SER A 135 18.98 -23.30 -30.21
N SER A 136 18.44 -22.67 -31.26
CA SER A 136 17.44 -23.30 -32.14
C SER A 136 17.96 -24.57 -32.82
N ALA A 137 19.25 -24.62 -33.15
CA ALA A 137 19.90 -25.80 -33.73
C ALA A 137 19.93 -26.96 -32.72
N THR A 138 20.25 -26.69 -31.47
CA THR A 138 20.20 -27.68 -30.38
C THR A 138 18.78 -28.21 -30.21
N CYS A 139 17.78 -27.34 -30.12
CA CYS A 139 16.39 -27.78 -30.05
C CYS A 139 15.95 -28.58 -31.28
N GLY A 140 16.41 -28.22 -32.48
CA GLY A 140 16.16 -29.01 -33.68
C GLY A 140 16.64 -30.46 -33.56
N THR A 141 17.85 -30.66 -33.02
CA THR A 141 18.43 -32.00 -32.78
C THR A 141 17.69 -32.76 -31.68
N LEU A 142 17.39 -32.11 -30.56
CA LEU A 142 16.70 -32.75 -29.43
C LEU A 142 15.25 -33.09 -29.76
N LEU A 143 14.56 -32.25 -30.53
CA LEU A 143 13.17 -32.48 -30.92
C LEU A 143 13.05 -33.49 -32.08
N GLY A 144 13.93 -33.41 -33.08
CA GLY A 144 13.85 -34.25 -34.27
C GLY A 144 12.50 -34.16 -35.01
N ILE A 145 12.22 -35.17 -35.85
CA ILE A 145 11.09 -35.17 -36.81
C ILE A 145 9.92 -36.10 -36.43
N SER A 146 10.07 -36.95 -35.41
CA SER A 146 9.07 -37.99 -35.08
C SER A 146 7.73 -37.42 -34.62
N GLY A 147 7.74 -36.23 -34.00
CA GLY A 147 6.57 -35.65 -33.36
C GLY A 147 6.36 -36.11 -31.90
N ALA A 148 7.28 -36.91 -31.34
CA ALA A 148 7.22 -37.29 -29.93
C ALA A 148 7.51 -36.10 -29.02
N ILE A 149 6.73 -35.91 -27.94
CA ILE A 149 6.93 -34.80 -26.97
C ILE A 149 8.21 -34.95 -26.15
N SER A 150 8.66 -36.20 -25.95
CA SER A 150 9.93 -36.55 -25.31
C SER A 150 11.18 -36.35 -26.19
N GLY A 151 10.99 -35.93 -27.45
CA GLY A 151 12.09 -35.68 -28.37
C GLY A 151 12.79 -36.93 -28.87
N THR A 152 14.09 -36.80 -29.14
CA THR A 152 14.99 -37.89 -29.57
C THR A 152 15.68 -38.54 -28.36
N PRO A 153 16.31 -39.71 -28.51
CA PRO A 153 17.08 -40.31 -27.40
C PRO A 153 18.16 -39.39 -26.80
N ALA A 154 18.67 -38.43 -27.57
CA ALA A 154 19.64 -37.44 -27.07
C ALA A 154 19.03 -36.45 -26.06
N ALA A 155 17.70 -36.27 -26.04
CA ALA A 155 17.04 -35.40 -25.08
C ALA A 155 17.17 -35.91 -23.64
N ALA A 156 17.21 -37.23 -23.44
CA ALA A 156 17.26 -37.83 -22.10
C ALA A 156 18.51 -37.43 -21.27
N THR A 157 19.59 -36.98 -21.92
CA THR A 157 20.85 -36.59 -21.27
C THR A 157 21.20 -35.11 -21.46
N ALA A 158 20.30 -34.31 -22.05
CA ALA A 158 20.59 -32.93 -22.45
C ALA A 158 20.42 -31.87 -21.34
N GLY A 159 20.01 -32.29 -20.13
CA GLY A 159 19.88 -31.40 -18.96
C GLY A 159 18.94 -30.20 -19.21
N ALA A 160 19.37 -28.99 -18.86
CA ALA A 160 18.56 -27.77 -18.99
C ALA A 160 18.14 -27.43 -20.43
N ALA A 161 18.84 -27.98 -21.44
CA ALA A 161 18.42 -27.81 -22.84
C ALA A 161 17.07 -28.50 -23.13
N VAL A 162 16.71 -29.55 -22.38
CA VAL A 162 15.37 -30.17 -22.42
C VAL A 162 14.32 -29.13 -22.05
N GLY A 163 14.56 -28.40 -20.96
CA GLY A 163 13.69 -27.35 -20.45
C GLY A 163 13.50 -26.21 -21.43
N ASP A 164 14.60 -25.71 -21.99
CA ASP A 164 14.55 -24.64 -22.99
C ASP A 164 13.84 -25.05 -24.29
N CYS A 165 13.90 -26.33 -24.64
CA CYS A 165 13.22 -26.87 -25.81
C CYS A 165 11.78 -27.33 -25.53
N GLY A 166 11.29 -27.17 -24.29
CA GLY A 166 9.93 -27.51 -23.88
C GLY A 166 9.62 -29.01 -23.86
N ILE A 167 10.65 -29.86 -23.77
CA ILE A 167 10.50 -31.31 -23.88
C ILE A 167 9.92 -31.90 -22.58
N ASP A 168 9.03 -32.86 -22.73
CA ASP A 168 8.40 -33.65 -21.66
C ASP A 168 8.87 -35.10 -21.79
N LEU A 169 9.82 -35.51 -20.95
CA LEU A 169 10.43 -36.83 -20.97
C LEU A 169 9.53 -37.86 -20.29
N ASN A 170 8.80 -37.46 -19.24
CA ASN A 170 8.02 -38.35 -18.39
C ASN A 170 6.53 -38.47 -18.80
N LEU A 171 6.09 -37.63 -19.75
CA LEU A 171 4.74 -37.55 -20.30
C LEU A 171 3.67 -37.11 -19.27
N ASP A 172 3.98 -36.15 -18.40
CA ASP A 172 3.01 -35.59 -17.44
C ASP A 172 2.37 -34.27 -17.92
N GLY A 173 2.80 -33.77 -19.09
CA GLY A 173 2.37 -32.50 -19.68
C GLY A 173 3.13 -31.29 -19.13
N GLN A 174 4.15 -31.49 -18.29
CA GLN A 174 5.10 -30.47 -17.84
C GLN A 174 6.38 -30.54 -18.65
N VAL A 175 7.11 -29.44 -18.65
CA VAL A 175 8.44 -29.40 -19.26
C VAL A 175 9.47 -29.85 -18.23
N ASP A 176 10.25 -30.87 -18.58
CA ASP A 176 11.30 -31.41 -17.73
C ASP A 176 12.59 -30.59 -17.76
N ASN A 177 13.34 -30.61 -16.65
CA ASN A 177 14.61 -29.89 -16.47
C ASN A 177 14.55 -28.38 -16.76
N LEU A 178 13.37 -27.77 -16.65
CA LEU A 178 13.20 -26.32 -16.80
C LEU A 178 13.72 -25.55 -15.59
N THR A 179 13.64 -26.14 -14.40
CA THR A 179 14.05 -25.51 -13.14
C THR A 179 15.39 -26.03 -12.66
N GLU A 180 16.11 -25.20 -11.90
CA GLU A 180 17.29 -25.64 -11.16
C GLU A 180 16.93 -26.56 -9.99
N ALA A 181 17.82 -27.49 -9.64
CA ALA A 181 17.53 -28.54 -8.65
C ALA A 181 17.85 -28.16 -7.20
N SER A 182 18.70 -27.15 -6.97
CA SER A 182 19.22 -26.81 -5.63
C SER A 182 18.79 -25.42 -5.17
N VAL A 183 18.51 -25.31 -3.87
CA VAL A 183 18.34 -24.02 -3.17
C VAL A 183 19.72 -23.39 -2.99
N GLY A 184 19.85 -22.10 -3.32
CA GLY A 184 20.99 -21.28 -2.92
C GLY A 184 22.03 -20.96 -4.00
N LEU A 185 22.25 -19.64 -4.14
CA LEU A 185 23.29 -18.88 -4.83
C LEU A 185 23.46 -19.16 -6.33
N CYS A 186 23.20 -18.13 -7.15
CA CYS A 186 23.67 -18.00 -8.53
C CYS A 186 25.21 -18.00 -8.59
N LEU A 187 25.86 -19.12 -8.27
CA LEU A 187 27.31 -19.25 -8.05
C LEU A 187 28.16 -19.17 -9.32
N LEU A 188 27.55 -19.16 -10.50
CA LEU A 188 28.28 -19.12 -11.78
C LEU A 188 27.99 -17.91 -12.67
N ILE A 189 26.95 -17.12 -12.41
CA ILE A 189 26.45 -16.13 -13.39
C ILE A 189 26.16 -14.74 -12.79
N CYS A 190 26.09 -14.59 -11.46
CA CYS A 190 25.66 -13.33 -10.84
C CYS A 190 26.61 -12.88 -9.72
N PRO A 191 27.46 -11.86 -9.93
CA PRO A 191 28.19 -11.22 -8.85
C PRO A 191 27.22 -10.31 -8.06
N GLY A 192 26.84 -10.69 -6.83
CA GLY A 192 26.05 -9.82 -5.93
C GLY A 192 24.93 -10.47 -5.09
N ALA A 193 24.96 -11.78 -4.85
CA ALA A 193 23.90 -12.46 -4.10
C ALA A 193 23.60 -11.81 -2.73
N GLY A 194 22.33 -11.44 -2.51
CA GLY A 194 21.80 -11.04 -1.20
C GLY A 194 21.25 -9.61 -1.08
N THR A 195 21.16 -8.84 -2.18
CA THR A 195 20.53 -7.49 -2.14
C THR A 195 19.06 -7.49 -2.51
N ASP A 196 18.62 -8.47 -3.30
CA ASP A 196 17.23 -8.58 -3.69
C ASP A 196 16.47 -9.57 -2.79
N ALA A 197 15.41 -9.07 -2.17
CA ALA A 197 14.52 -9.84 -1.29
C ALA A 197 13.37 -10.49 -2.08
N MET A 198 13.23 -10.19 -3.37
CA MET A 198 12.12 -10.59 -4.23
C MET A 198 12.57 -11.19 -5.58
N PRO A 199 13.39 -12.25 -5.61
CA PRO A 199 14.04 -12.72 -6.85
C PRO A 199 13.11 -13.28 -7.93
N SER A 200 11.79 -13.37 -7.70
CA SER A 200 10.82 -13.89 -8.66
C SER A 200 10.13 -12.76 -9.45
N ASP A 201 10.90 -11.97 -10.20
CA ASP A 201 10.43 -10.81 -10.96
C ASP A 201 9.62 -11.16 -12.19
N TYR A 202 9.98 -12.26 -12.86
CA TYR A 202 9.25 -12.76 -14.01
C TYR A 202 8.96 -14.25 -13.87
N LYS A 203 7.85 -14.69 -14.44
CA LYS A 203 7.63 -16.10 -14.79
C LYS A 203 7.97 -16.29 -16.26
N ARG A 204 8.94 -17.16 -16.54
CA ARG A 204 9.17 -17.68 -17.89
C ARG A 204 8.25 -18.87 -18.11
N VAL A 205 7.50 -18.82 -19.19
CA VAL A 205 6.61 -19.88 -19.66
C VAL A 205 7.21 -20.48 -20.92
N VAL A 206 7.32 -21.80 -20.99
CA VAL A 206 7.73 -22.53 -22.20
C VAL A 206 6.60 -23.46 -22.61
N VAL A 207 6.16 -23.35 -23.86
CA VAL A 207 5.05 -24.15 -24.43
C VAL A 207 5.55 -24.88 -25.67
N LEU A 208 5.49 -26.21 -25.63
CA LEU A 208 5.77 -27.08 -26.77
C LEU A 208 4.48 -27.78 -27.21
N VAL A 209 4.16 -27.66 -28.50
CA VAL A 209 3.09 -28.40 -29.17
C VAL A 209 3.71 -29.28 -30.24
N ARG A 210 3.41 -30.59 -30.22
CA ARG A 210 3.95 -31.60 -31.13
C ARG A 210 2.83 -32.39 -31.80
N TRP A 211 3.09 -32.94 -33.00
CA TRP A 211 2.11 -33.75 -33.73
C TRP A 211 2.79 -34.80 -34.62
N ALA A 212 2.05 -35.83 -35.03
CA ALA A 212 2.61 -36.96 -35.79
C ALA A 212 2.35 -36.91 -37.31
N THR A 213 1.46 -36.06 -37.79
CA THR A 213 0.99 -36.04 -39.20
C THR A 213 1.65 -34.96 -40.06
N GLY A 214 1.93 -35.26 -41.33
CA GLY A 214 2.58 -34.34 -42.28
C GLY A 214 4.12 -34.44 -42.31
N GLY A 215 4.77 -33.67 -43.18
CA GLY A 215 6.24 -33.66 -43.35
C GLY A 215 6.95 -32.54 -42.58
N GLY A 216 8.29 -32.55 -42.60
CA GLY A 216 9.12 -31.49 -42.02
C GLY A 216 9.13 -31.45 -40.48
N SER A 217 9.44 -30.27 -39.91
CA SER A 217 9.42 -30.06 -38.46
C SER A 217 8.01 -30.15 -37.91
N ARG A 218 7.79 -31.07 -36.98
CA ARG A 218 6.47 -31.36 -36.38
C ARG A 218 6.32 -30.79 -34.97
N TYR A 219 6.75 -29.55 -34.79
CA TYR A 219 6.67 -28.86 -33.52
C TYR A 219 6.39 -27.36 -33.68
N ALA A 220 5.76 -26.80 -32.67
CA ALA A 220 5.69 -25.38 -32.42
C ALA A 220 6.19 -25.16 -30.99
N LEU A 221 7.26 -24.38 -30.83
CA LEU A 221 7.90 -24.06 -29.54
C LEU A 221 7.90 -22.55 -29.36
N GLN A 222 7.47 -22.10 -28.18
CA GLN A 222 7.37 -20.69 -27.86
C GLN A 222 7.66 -20.53 -26.38
N ALA A 223 8.48 -19.52 -26.06
CA ALA A 223 8.68 -19.06 -24.72
C ALA A 223 8.17 -17.62 -24.59
N THR A 224 7.65 -17.26 -23.43
CA THR A 224 7.25 -15.89 -23.09
C THR A 224 7.57 -15.62 -21.62
N THR A 225 7.65 -14.35 -21.26
CA THR A 225 7.78 -13.92 -19.87
C THR A 225 6.51 -13.19 -19.43
N ILE A 226 6.11 -13.42 -18.19
CA ILE A 226 5.02 -12.72 -17.51
C ILE A 226 5.67 -11.98 -16.35
N ALA A 227 5.61 -10.66 -16.37
CA ALA A 227 6.14 -9.83 -15.28
C ALA A 227 5.30 -10.00 -14.03
N ASN A 228 5.95 -9.97 -12.87
CA ASN A 228 5.29 -9.89 -11.59
C ASN A 228 4.40 -8.64 -11.58
N PRO A 229 3.08 -8.77 -11.40
CA PRO A 229 2.17 -7.64 -11.36
C PRO A 229 2.41 -6.72 -10.14
N GLY A 230 3.27 -7.12 -9.20
CA GLY A 230 3.59 -6.37 -8.00
C GLY A 230 2.35 -6.12 -7.14
N MET A 231 2.26 -4.89 -6.62
CA MET A 231 1.18 -4.42 -5.74
C MET A 231 -0.24 -4.58 -6.33
N ALA A 232 -0.39 -4.75 -7.65
CA ALA A 232 -1.70 -4.92 -8.29
C ALA A 232 -2.34 -6.30 -8.07
N ALA A 233 -1.53 -7.35 -7.84
CA ALA A 233 -2.05 -8.70 -7.51
C ALA A 233 -2.00 -9.01 -6.01
N ALA A 234 -1.34 -8.17 -5.22
CA ALA A 234 -1.33 -8.28 -3.78
C ALA A 234 -2.77 -8.22 -3.21
N PRO A 235 -3.06 -8.92 -2.11
CA PRO A 235 -4.38 -8.90 -1.49
C PRO A 235 -4.75 -7.46 -1.07
N SER A 236 -5.99 -7.09 -1.34
CA SER A 236 -6.58 -5.82 -0.89
C SER A 236 -7.62 -6.09 0.19
N VAL A 237 -7.83 -5.13 1.11
CA VAL A 237 -8.91 -5.23 2.10
C VAL A 237 -10.22 -4.73 1.45
N THR A 238 -11.15 -5.63 1.19
CA THR A 238 -12.42 -5.34 0.51
C THR A 238 -13.52 -4.92 1.47
N ALA A 239 -13.49 -5.39 2.71
CA ALA A 239 -14.41 -5.00 3.77
C ALA A 239 -13.68 -4.83 5.12
N LEU A 240 -14.11 -3.87 5.92
CA LEU A 240 -13.66 -3.65 7.30
C LEU A 240 -14.86 -3.17 8.12
N ASN A 241 -15.29 -3.99 9.07
CA ASN A 241 -16.48 -3.73 9.89
C ASN A 241 -16.15 -3.83 11.37
N ALA A 242 -16.71 -2.92 12.18
CA ALA A 242 -16.68 -3.07 13.62
C ALA A 242 -17.61 -4.23 14.05
N ALA A 243 -17.15 -5.06 14.98
CA ALA A 243 -17.92 -6.15 15.57
C ALA A 243 -18.81 -5.69 16.73
N GLY A 244 -18.78 -4.40 17.09
CA GLY A 244 -19.59 -3.78 18.14
C GLY A 244 -20.19 -2.45 17.69
N SER A 245 -20.94 -1.82 18.58
CA SER A 245 -21.63 -0.55 18.30
C SER A 245 -20.65 0.61 18.12
N VAL A 246 -20.92 1.43 17.10
CA VAL A 246 -20.27 2.72 16.86
C VAL A 246 -21.38 3.78 16.76
N PRO A 247 -21.33 4.90 17.52
CA PRO A 247 -20.26 5.31 18.44
C PRO A 247 -20.11 4.39 19.66
N VAL A 248 -18.88 4.28 20.18
CA VAL A 248 -18.60 3.49 21.38
C VAL A 248 -18.92 4.33 22.63
N THR A 249 -19.88 3.89 23.44
CA THR A 249 -20.34 4.65 24.62
C THR A 249 -19.96 4.05 25.97
N SER A 250 -19.47 2.81 26.03
CA SER A 250 -19.13 2.16 27.30
C SER A 250 -18.10 1.03 27.22
N ALA A 251 -17.82 0.50 26.02
CA ALA A 251 -16.90 -0.62 25.88
C ALA A 251 -15.44 -0.24 26.19
N THR A 252 -14.68 -1.20 26.72
CA THR A 252 -13.23 -1.09 26.99
C THR A 252 -12.37 -1.68 25.87
N SER A 253 -13.00 -2.29 24.87
CA SER A 253 -12.37 -2.76 23.64
C SER A 253 -13.40 -2.79 22.50
N LEU A 254 -12.93 -2.75 21.26
CA LEU A 254 -13.75 -2.91 20.07
C LEU A 254 -13.11 -3.90 19.10
N GLY A 255 -13.83 -4.96 18.77
CA GLY A 255 -13.41 -5.95 17.77
C GLY A 255 -13.69 -5.47 16.35
N PHE A 256 -12.93 -5.98 15.38
CA PHE A 256 -13.08 -5.69 13.97
C PHE A 256 -12.94 -6.96 13.14
N ASN A 257 -13.71 -7.03 12.05
CA ASN A 257 -13.63 -8.07 11.04
C ASN A 257 -13.20 -7.43 9.71
N ALA A 258 -12.12 -7.94 9.13
CA ALA A 258 -11.59 -7.54 7.84
C ALA A 258 -11.67 -8.70 6.84
N THR A 259 -12.03 -8.38 5.60
CA THR A 259 -12.10 -9.34 4.49
C THR A 259 -11.16 -8.90 3.38
N THR A 260 -10.41 -9.83 2.81
CA THR A 260 -9.47 -9.56 1.70
C THR A 260 -9.95 -10.12 0.37
N SER A 261 -9.46 -9.56 -0.74
CA SER A 261 -9.81 -9.98 -2.11
C SER A 261 -9.30 -11.37 -2.50
N SER A 262 -8.22 -11.82 -1.86
CA SER A 262 -7.57 -13.11 -2.07
C SER A 262 -6.93 -13.57 -0.75
N ALA A 263 -6.47 -14.82 -0.69
CA ALA A 263 -5.78 -15.33 0.50
C ALA A 263 -4.54 -14.48 0.80
N ALA A 264 -4.50 -13.85 1.97
CA ALA A 264 -3.36 -13.07 2.41
C ALA A 264 -2.41 -13.95 3.24
N ALA A 265 -1.11 -13.66 3.20
CA ALA A 265 -0.14 -14.29 4.09
C ALA A 265 -0.19 -13.64 5.48
N SER A 266 -0.49 -12.34 5.55
CA SER A 266 -0.72 -11.63 6.81
C SER A 266 -1.66 -10.44 6.61
N ALA A 267 -2.22 -9.92 7.69
CA ALA A 267 -2.90 -8.63 7.70
C ALA A 267 -2.46 -7.83 8.92
N ALA A 268 -2.37 -6.50 8.78
CA ALA A 268 -2.04 -5.57 9.85
C ALA A 268 -3.14 -4.53 10.02
N TRP A 269 -3.27 -4.00 11.23
CA TRP A 269 -4.26 -2.99 11.56
C TRP A 269 -3.64 -1.73 12.15
N TYR A 270 -4.36 -0.61 12.00
CA TYR A 270 -3.85 0.74 12.20
C TYR A 270 -4.88 1.60 12.92
N ILE A 271 -4.40 2.57 13.70
CA ILE A 271 -5.20 3.67 14.23
C ILE A 271 -4.55 4.98 13.76
N ASP A 272 -5.31 5.81 13.04
CA ASP A 272 -4.86 7.07 12.45
C ASP A 272 -3.56 6.91 11.62
N GLY A 273 -3.50 5.82 10.86
CA GLY A 273 -2.32 5.48 10.04
C GLY A 273 -1.14 4.88 10.80
N THR A 274 -1.18 4.83 12.14
CA THR A 274 -0.14 4.22 12.98
C THR A 274 -0.40 2.73 13.15
N ALA A 275 0.57 1.87 12.80
CA ALA A 275 0.45 0.42 12.94
C ALA A 275 0.30 0.01 14.41
N LYS A 276 -0.62 -0.92 14.69
CA LYS A 276 -0.86 -1.45 16.05
C LYS A 276 -0.54 -2.94 16.20
N GLY A 277 -0.44 -3.66 15.08
CA GLY A 277 0.00 -5.06 15.07
C GLY A 277 -0.66 -5.84 13.95
N ASN A 278 -0.48 -7.16 14.01
CA ASN A 278 -1.07 -8.08 13.05
C ASN A 278 -2.49 -8.47 13.48
N ALA A 279 -3.39 -8.62 12.51
CA ALA A 279 -4.68 -9.24 12.69
C ALA A 279 -4.52 -10.77 12.75
N ALA A 280 -5.39 -11.42 13.50
CA ALA A 280 -5.48 -12.87 13.59
C ALA A 280 -6.44 -13.40 12.52
N GLY A 281 -6.06 -14.46 11.80
CA GLY A 281 -6.89 -14.98 10.72
C GLY A 281 -6.10 -15.83 9.74
N ALA A 282 -6.79 -16.29 8.69
CA ALA A 282 -6.20 -17.04 7.59
C ALA A 282 -7.08 -16.92 6.34
N GLY A 283 -6.49 -17.16 5.17
CA GLY A 283 -7.20 -17.02 3.90
C GLY A 283 -7.69 -15.59 3.72
N THR A 284 -9.00 -15.41 3.57
CA THR A 284 -9.61 -14.09 3.32
C THR A 284 -10.24 -13.44 4.54
N ALA A 285 -10.25 -14.09 5.70
CA ALA A 285 -10.96 -13.63 6.90
C ALA A 285 -9.98 -13.33 8.04
N TRP A 286 -10.03 -12.09 8.54
CA TRP A 286 -9.11 -11.57 9.55
C TRP A 286 -9.87 -10.80 10.62
N THR A 287 -9.40 -10.89 11.86
CA THR A 287 -9.98 -10.18 13.00
C THR A 287 -8.89 -9.54 13.84
N PHE A 288 -9.22 -8.42 14.48
CA PHE A 288 -8.35 -7.78 15.46
C PHE A 288 -9.19 -7.05 16.50
N THR A 289 -8.58 -6.75 17.64
CA THR A 289 -9.25 -6.03 18.73
C THR A 289 -8.45 -4.79 19.07
N TRP A 290 -9.14 -3.65 19.09
CA TRP A 290 -8.60 -2.40 19.59
C TRP A 290 -8.89 -2.28 21.09
N PRO A 291 -7.89 -2.34 21.98
CA PRO A 291 -8.08 -2.04 23.38
C PRO A 291 -8.31 -0.52 23.54
N LEU A 292 -9.49 -0.15 24.07
CA LEU A 292 -9.86 1.24 24.36
C LEU A 292 -9.52 1.64 25.80
N GLY A 293 -9.21 0.66 26.66
CA GLY A 293 -8.93 0.86 28.07
C GLY A 293 -10.18 1.19 28.89
N THR A 294 -10.01 1.20 30.21
CA THR A 294 -11.06 1.57 31.16
C THR A 294 -11.11 3.09 31.31
N VAL A 295 -12.31 3.66 31.23
CA VAL A 295 -12.55 5.08 31.46
C VAL A 295 -12.25 5.43 32.92
N SER A 296 -11.42 6.44 33.16
CA SER A 296 -11.11 6.91 34.52
C SER A 296 -12.35 7.42 35.24
N SER A 297 -12.48 7.12 36.54
CA SER A 297 -13.51 7.72 37.39
C SER A 297 -13.12 9.12 37.91
N GLY A 298 -11.86 9.53 37.70
CA GLY A 298 -11.33 10.82 38.15
C GLY A 298 -11.44 11.95 37.12
N SER A 299 -10.75 13.06 37.42
CA SER A 299 -10.63 14.24 36.56
C SER A 299 -9.49 14.16 35.55
N THR A 300 -8.71 13.08 35.56
CA THR A 300 -7.63 12.81 34.59
C THR A 300 -7.76 11.42 33.97
N PRO A 301 -7.40 11.24 32.68
CA PRO A 301 -7.43 9.93 32.03
C PRO A 301 -6.45 8.92 32.64
N ASN A 302 -6.76 7.62 32.47
CA ASN A 302 -5.79 6.56 32.73
C ASN A 302 -4.71 6.50 31.63
N ALA A 303 -3.55 5.91 31.92
CA ALA A 303 -2.42 5.85 30.97
C ALA A 303 -2.76 5.11 29.65
N ASP A 304 -3.53 4.03 29.72
CA ASP A 304 -3.91 3.20 28.58
C ASP A 304 -5.34 3.47 28.08
N GLU A 305 -5.94 4.60 28.47
CA GLU A 305 -7.27 4.99 28.05
C GLU A 305 -7.24 5.72 26.70
N VAL A 306 -8.00 5.21 25.74
CA VAL A 306 -8.28 5.93 24.49
C VAL A 306 -9.27 7.05 24.78
N LEU A 307 -8.86 8.30 24.57
CA LEU A 307 -9.73 9.45 24.82
C LEU A 307 -10.92 9.49 23.85
N ASP A 308 -11.98 10.19 24.24
CA ASP A 308 -13.13 10.39 23.38
C ASP A 308 -12.76 11.26 22.17
N GLY A 309 -13.42 10.99 21.04
CA GLY A 309 -12.97 11.49 19.75
C GLY A 309 -13.33 10.64 18.55
N THR A 310 -12.96 11.15 17.38
CA THR A 310 -13.06 10.42 16.12
C THR A 310 -11.68 9.87 15.73
N TYR A 311 -11.67 8.60 15.30
CA TYR A 311 -10.50 7.83 14.93
C TYR A 311 -10.68 7.15 13.58
N LEU A 312 -9.60 6.98 12.84
CA LEU A 312 -9.57 6.18 11.61
C LEU A 312 -8.95 4.82 11.90
N VAL A 313 -9.77 3.78 11.93
CA VAL A 313 -9.31 2.39 12.08
C VAL A 313 -9.03 1.82 10.70
N GLY A 314 -7.80 1.38 10.46
CA GLY A 314 -7.37 0.88 9.15
C GLY A 314 -6.96 -0.59 9.17
N ALA A 315 -7.03 -1.24 8.01
CA ALA A 315 -6.47 -2.57 7.78
C ALA A 315 -5.75 -2.64 6.43
N LYS A 316 -4.64 -3.39 6.40
CA LYS A 316 -3.87 -3.75 5.20
C LYS A 316 -3.64 -5.25 5.20
N SER A 317 -3.62 -5.86 4.02
CA SER A 317 -3.34 -7.28 3.82
C SER A 317 -2.12 -7.44 2.94
N PHE A 318 -1.25 -8.39 3.28
CA PHE A 318 0.01 -8.60 2.61
C PHE A 318 0.08 -10.02 2.04
N ASP A 319 0.65 -10.16 0.85
CA ASP A 319 1.01 -11.46 0.32
C ASP A 319 2.27 -12.03 0.99
N LYS A 320 2.72 -13.20 0.53
CA LYS A 320 3.92 -13.87 1.06
C LYS A 320 5.23 -13.09 0.83
N PHE A 321 5.19 -12.09 -0.03
CA PHE A 321 6.32 -11.21 -0.35
C PHE A 321 6.24 -9.89 0.43
N GLY A 322 5.20 -9.67 1.24
CA GLY A 322 5.02 -8.43 1.98
C GLY A 322 4.47 -7.27 1.13
N GLN A 323 3.94 -7.55 -0.06
CA GLN A 323 3.26 -6.56 -0.89
C GLN A 323 1.79 -6.46 -0.49
N PHE A 324 1.22 -5.26 -0.54
CA PHE A 324 -0.19 -5.02 -0.26
C PHE A 324 -0.80 -4.14 -1.33
N SER A 325 -2.09 -4.36 -1.62
CA SER A 325 -2.83 -3.48 -2.53
C SER A 325 -3.61 -2.44 -1.72
N THR A 326 -4.86 -2.17 -2.09
CA THR A 326 -5.67 -1.13 -1.45
C THR A 326 -5.98 -1.46 0.02
N ALA A 327 -5.70 -0.49 0.89
CA ALA A 327 -6.08 -0.52 2.29
C ALA A 327 -7.53 -0.04 2.46
N ARG A 328 -8.20 -0.46 3.53
CA ARG A 328 -9.48 0.13 3.93
C ARG A 328 -9.39 0.78 5.30
N GLN A 329 -10.20 1.82 5.47
CA GLN A 329 -10.38 2.53 6.72
C GLN A 329 -11.86 2.62 7.08
N LEU A 330 -12.12 2.63 8.38
CA LEU A 330 -13.43 2.81 8.99
C LEU A 330 -13.31 3.92 10.03
N THR A 331 -14.18 4.92 9.93
CA THR A 331 -14.29 5.97 10.94
C THR A 331 -15.02 5.41 12.17
N VAL A 332 -14.40 5.54 13.34
CA VAL A 332 -14.95 5.12 14.63
C VAL A 332 -14.97 6.31 15.56
N THR A 333 -16.15 6.61 16.11
CA THR A 333 -16.32 7.61 17.16
C THR A 333 -16.36 6.92 18.52
N VAL A 334 -15.54 7.41 19.45
CA VAL A 334 -15.53 7.03 20.86
C VAL A 334 -16.12 8.19 21.65
N ASN A 335 -17.16 7.92 22.45
CA ASN A 335 -17.91 8.93 23.20
C ASN A 335 -18.46 8.28 24.49
N ARG A 336 -17.57 8.03 25.43
CA ARG A 336 -17.81 7.23 26.65
C ARG A 336 -18.03 8.09 27.89
N ARG A 337 -17.65 9.36 27.89
CA ARG A 337 -17.80 10.28 29.03
C ARG A 337 -17.91 11.74 28.60
N ALA A 338 -18.24 12.61 29.55
CA ALA A 338 -18.02 14.05 29.39
C ALA A 338 -16.52 14.39 29.54
N PRO A 339 -16.07 15.57 29.04
CA PRO A 339 -14.65 15.85 28.93
C PRO A 339 -13.90 15.82 30.25
N TYR A 340 -12.62 15.51 30.18
CA TYR A 340 -11.72 15.67 31.32
C TYR A 340 -11.53 17.14 31.70
N ALA A 341 -11.06 17.37 32.93
CA ALA A 341 -10.77 18.72 33.38
C ALA A 341 -9.64 19.33 32.55
N PRO A 342 -9.78 20.56 32.01
CA PRO A 342 -8.68 21.27 31.42
C PRO A 342 -7.54 21.45 32.43
N ARG A 343 -6.31 21.51 31.93
CA ARG A 343 -5.10 21.55 32.78
C ARG A 343 -4.41 22.91 32.68
N GLN A 344 -3.63 23.22 33.72
CA GLN A 344 -2.82 24.45 33.78
C GLN A 344 -3.66 25.70 33.50
N LEU A 345 -4.76 25.87 34.24
CA LEU A 345 -5.48 27.13 34.24
C LEU A 345 -4.66 28.13 35.05
N ASP A 346 -4.21 29.18 34.39
CA ASP A 346 -3.53 30.31 34.99
C ASP A 346 -4.43 31.55 34.84
N ALA A 347 -4.42 32.41 35.86
CA ALA A 347 -5.23 33.62 35.87
C ALA A 347 -4.53 34.74 36.62
N GLY A 348 -4.64 35.97 36.11
CA GLY A 348 -3.97 37.14 36.67
C GLY A 348 -4.76 38.42 36.46
N ARG A 349 -4.62 39.36 37.38
CA ARG A 349 -5.30 40.65 37.30
C ARG A 349 -4.46 41.63 36.49
N ASN A 350 -5.01 42.10 35.36
CA ASN A 350 -4.38 43.07 34.47
C ASN A 350 -5.24 44.33 34.40
N GLY A 351 -5.03 45.25 35.34
CA GLY A 351 -5.86 46.45 35.48
C GLY A 351 -7.28 46.14 35.96
N ALA A 352 -8.28 46.51 35.16
CA ALA A 352 -9.69 46.34 35.51
C ALA A 352 -10.23 44.92 35.24
N VAL A 353 -9.42 44.04 34.66
CA VAL A 353 -9.86 42.75 34.15
C VAL A 353 -9.03 41.62 34.74
N VAL A 354 -9.55 40.40 34.69
CA VAL A 354 -8.77 39.18 34.96
C VAL A 354 -8.60 38.42 33.66
N ASP A 355 -7.35 38.21 33.26
CA ASP A 355 -7.01 37.38 32.12
C ASP A 355 -6.87 35.93 32.58
N LEU A 356 -7.39 35.00 31.78
CA LEU A 356 -7.32 33.57 32.02
C LEU A 356 -6.83 32.84 30.78
N GLU A 357 -5.99 31.85 30.98
CA GLU A 357 -5.52 30.94 29.93
C GLU A 357 -5.39 29.51 30.47
N TRP A 358 -5.58 28.53 29.60
CA TRP A 358 -5.43 27.11 29.96
C TRP A 358 -4.85 26.30 28.82
N ARG A 359 -4.42 25.06 29.10
CA ARG A 359 -4.06 24.12 28.05
C ARG A 359 -5.30 23.43 27.46
N PRO A 360 -5.37 23.28 26.12
CA PRO A 360 -6.42 22.49 25.49
C PRO A 360 -6.40 21.04 26.00
N ASN A 361 -7.57 20.40 25.94
CA ASN A 361 -7.73 18.99 26.28
C ASN A 361 -7.08 18.13 25.18
N ALA A 362 -6.65 16.92 25.54
CA ALA A 362 -6.13 15.94 24.58
C ALA A 362 -7.24 15.12 23.88
N GLU A 363 -8.48 15.20 24.38
CA GLU A 363 -9.68 14.66 23.75
C GLU A 363 -9.92 15.33 22.40
N ARG A 364 -10.46 14.59 21.43
CA ARG A 364 -10.62 15.07 20.04
C ARG A 364 -12.05 15.55 19.73
N ASP A 365 -12.96 15.43 20.68
CA ASP A 365 -14.37 15.81 20.56
C ASP A 365 -14.74 17.01 21.45
N VAL A 366 -13.76 17.69 22.04
CA VAL A 366 -14.01 18.96 22.74
C VAL A 366 -14.37 20.05 21.73
N GLU A 367 -15.56 20.61 21.90
CA GLU A 367 -16.13 21.65 21.03
C GLU A 367 -15.95 23.07 21.61
N GLY A 368 -15.57 23.21 22.88
CA GLY A 368 -15.31 24.49 23.50
C GLY A 368 -15.18 24.44 25.02
N TYR A 369 -15.24 25.61 25.64
CA TYR A 369 -14.99 25.80 27.07
C TYR A 369 -15.97 26.79 27.70
N ARG A 370 -16.21 26.63 29.00
CA ARG A 370 -16.83 27.63 29.86
C ARG A 370 -15.94 27.93 31.05
N VAL A 371 -15.82 29.21 31.36
CA VAL A 371 -15.00 29.72 32.47
C VAL A 371 -15.92 30.33 33.50
N TYR A 372 -15.74 29.91 34.75
CA TYR A 372 -16.56 30.33 35.86
C TYR A 372 -15.71 30.99 36.93
N ARG A 373 -16.23 32.07 37.50
CA ARG A 373 -15.73 32.66 38.74
C ARG A 373 -16.43 31.98 39.90
N ARG A 374 -15.67 31.41 40.83
CA ARG A 374 -16.19 30.76 42.03
C ARG A 374 -16.17 31.73 43.22
N PRO A 375 -17.32 32.23 43.67
CA PRO A 375 -17.36 33.05 44.89
C PRO A 375 -17.12 32.18 46.12
N ALA A 376 -16.71 32.81 47.23
CA ALA A 376 -16.56 32.11 48.51
C ALA A 376 -17.89 31.55 49.05
N VAL A 377 -19.00 32.21 48.72
CA VAL A 377 -20.37 31.79 49.08
C VAL A 377 -21.27 32.00 47.87
N GLY A 378 -22.12 31.02 47.56
CA GLY A 378 -23.07 31.07 46.46
C GLY A 378 -22.67 30.24 45.24
N ALA A 379 -23.43 30.37 44.15
CA ALA A 379 -23.20 29.62 42.93
C ALA A 379 -22.06 30.22 42.09
N PRO A 380 -21.30 29.40 41.34
CA PRO A 380 -20.36 29.89 40.34
C PRO A 380 -21.04 30.81 39.31
N VAL A 381 -20.32 31.86 38.90
CA VAL A 381 -20.79 32.82 37.90
C VAL A 381 -20.08 32.52 36.58
N LEU A 382 -20.86 32.29 35.51
CA LEU A 382 -20.31 32.15 34.17
C LEU A 382 -19.72 33.49 33.71
N VAL A 383 -18.44 33.49 33.35
CA VAL A 383 -17.71 34.69 32.95
C VAL A 383 -17.45 34.69 31.45
N CYS A 384 -17.08 33.53 30.90
CA CYS A 384 -16.96 33.29 29.47
C CYS A 384 -17.58 31.95 29.11
N GLY A 385 -18.16 31.87 27.91
CA GLY A 385 -18.45 30.60 27.27
C GLY A 385 -19.85 30.50 26.66
N PRO A 386 -20.04 29.63 25.66
CA PRO A 386 -19.02 28.74 25.08
C PRO A 386 -17.98 29.50 24.25
N VAL A 387 -16.70 29.24 24.49
CA VAL A 387 -15.57 29.76 23.68
C VAL A 387 -14.78 28.59 23.09
N THR A 388 -14.26 28.76 21.89
CA THR A 388 -13.42 27.74 21.21
C THR A 388 -11.92 27.98 21.40
N THR A 389 -11.56 29.15 21.94
CA THR A 389 -10.19 29.51 22.30
C THR A 389 -9.85 28.99 23.70
N THR A 390 -8.56 28.94 24.02
CA THR A 390 -8.06 28.56 25.35
C THR A 390 -7.67 29.76 26.22
N THR A 391 -8.38 30.87 26.01
CA THR A 391 -8.22 32.14 26.73
C THR A 391 -9.58 32.76 26.98
N CYS A 392 -9.69 33.55 28.05
CA CYS A 392 -10.90 34.27 28.46
C CYS A 392 -10.50 35.51 29.27
N GLN A 393 -11.38 36.50 29.32
CA GLN A 393 -11.19 37.69 30.14
C GLN A 393 -12.45 37.96 30.97
N ASP A 394 -12.32 38.00 32.30
CA ASP A 394 -13.34 38.57 33.18
C ASP A 394 -13.26 40.10 33.06
N THR A 395 -14.22 40.70 32.37
CA THR A 395 -14.26 42.16 32.14
C THR A 395 -14.90 42.94 33.28
N ALA A 396 -15.54 42.25 34.22
CA ALA A 396 -16.18 42.85 35.39
C ALA A 396 -15.93 42.01 36.67
N PRO A 397 -14.64 41.81 37.06
CA PRO A 397 -14.30 41.13 38.29
C PRO A 397 -14.68 42.02 39.50
N PRO A 398 -15.21 41.44 40.59
CA PRO A 398 -15.52 42.22 41.79
C PRO A 398 -14.23 42.67 42.48
N ALA A 399 -14.30 43.80 43.19
CA ALA A 399 -13.19 44.34 43.96
C ALA A 399 -12.98 43.58 45.29
N LEU A 400 -12.52 42.33 45.19
CA LEU A 400 -12.18 41.47 46.32
C LEU A 400 -10.67 41.21 46.36
N PRO A 401 -10.07 40.99 47.55
CA PRO A 401 -8.63 40.75 47.68
C PRO A 401 -8.19 39.49 46.93
N THR A 402 -9.07 38.49 46.84
CA THR A 402 -8.82 37.21 46.18
C THR A 402 -10.02 36.82 45.34
N LEU A 403 -9.76 36.29 44.14
CA LEU A 403 -10.76 35.71 43.25
C LEU A 403 -10.36 34.28 42.91
N SER A 404 -11.33 33.40 42.68
CA SER A 404 -11.09 32.03 42.24
C SER A 404 -11.82 31.76 40.93
N TYR A 405 -11.18 31.08 40.00
CA TYR A 405 -11.74 30.72 38.70
C TYR A 405 -11.47 29.25 38.38
N TYR A 406 -12.38 28.64 37.64
CA TYR A 406 -12.16 27.32 37.03
C TYR A 406 -12.71 27.31 35.61
N VAL A 407 -12.19 26.39 34.80
CA VAL A 407 -12.65 26.14 33.44
C VAL A 407 -13.17 24.72 33.32
N ALA A 408 -14.21 24.52 32.51
CA ALA A 408 -14.72 23.22 32.12
C ALA A 408 -14.79 23.13 30.59
N ALA A 409 -14.38 21.98 30.05
CA ALA A 409 -14.51 21.66 28.63
C ALA A 409 -15.94 21.20 28.30
N LEU A 410 -16.34 21.40 27.05
CA LEU A 410 -17.65 21.05 26.51
C LEU A 410 -17.49 20.06 25.34
N ASP A 411 -18.37 19.07 25.29
CA ASP A 411 -18.56 18.17 24.14
C ASP A 411 -20.07 17.94 23.90
N ARG A 412 -20.39 16.90 23.10
CA ARG A 412 -21.77 16.43 22.93
C ARG A 412 -21.92 14.93 23.19
N THR A 413 -23.08 14.56 23.71
CA THR A 413 -23.55 13.17 23.67
C THR A 413 -23.74 12.69 22.23
N THR A 414 -23.88 11.38 22.04
CA THR A 414 -24.27 10.78 20.76
C THR A 414 -25.63 11.26 20.24
N GLY A 415 -26.50 11.77 21.12
CA GLY A 415 -27.78 12.42 20.77
C GLY A 415 -27.67 13.92 20.47
N GLY A 416 -26.47 14.50 20.51
CA GLY A 416 -26.20 15.91 20.19
C GLY A 416 -26.39 16.90 21.35
N ALA A 417 -26.76 16.42 22.55
CA ALA A 417 -26.89 17.28 23.73
C ALA A 417 -25.50 17.68 24.26
N VAL A 418 -25.31 18.96 24.57
CA VAL A 418 -24.05 19.47 25.14
C VAL A 418 -23.83 18.86 26.52
N ARG A 419 -22.62 18.35 26.79
CA ARG A 419 -22.18 18.01 28.15
C ARG A 419 -21.03 18.91 28.57
N GLU A 420 -21.02 19.20 29.86
CA GLU A 420 -19.93 19.91 30.51
C GLU A 420 -19.11 18.92 31.32
N GLY A 421 -17.78 18.99 31.16
CA GLY A 421 -16.82 18.12 31.79
C GLY A 421 -16.53 18.47 33.24
N ALA A 422 -15.52 17.82 33.81
CA ALA A 422 -15.04 18.14 35.14
C ALA A 422 -14.40 19.55 35.18
N ALA A 423 -14.52 20.23 36.33
CA ALA A 423 -13.82 21.49 36.56
C ALA A 423 -12.30 21.28 36.65
N SER A 424 -11.53 22.21 36.09
CA SER A 424 -10.10 22.35 36.36
C SER A 424 -9.83 22.56 37.85
N ALA A 425 -8.56 22.46 38.24
CA ALA A 425 -8.11 23.08 39.48
C ALA A 425 -8.42 24.58 39.44
N ASP A 426 -8.67 25.15 40.61
CA ASP A 426 -8.95 26.57 40.75
C ASP A 426 -7.68 27.39 40.53
N ALA A 427 -7.78 28.42 39.68
CA ALA A 427 -6.79 29.47 39.59
C ALA A 427 -7.17 30.58 40.57
N VAL A 428 -6.28 30.87 41.51
CA VAL A 428 -6.47 31.88 42.55
C VAL A 428 -5.75 33.15 42.14
N VAL A 429 -6.51 34.24 41.98
CA VAL A 429 -6.00 35.56 41.63
C VAL A 429 -5.88 36.40 42.89
N VAL A 430 -4.65 36.80 43.23
CA VAL A 430 -4.38 37.75 44.32
C VAL A 430 -4.35 39.15 43.73
N THR A 431 -5.35 39.96 44.04
CA THR A 431 -5.49 41.29 43.40
C THR A 431 -4.50 42.34 43.86
N GLY A 432 -3.73 42.05 44.92
CA GLY A 432 -2.63 42.86 45.40
C GLY A 432 -1.29 42.60 44.71
N ASN A 433 -1.19 41.59 43.83
CA ASN A 433 0.01 41.32 43.05
C ASN A 433 0.32 42.50 42.13
N ARG A 434 1.56 42.97 42.13
CA ARG A 434 2.02 44.06 41.27
C ARG A 434 2.63 43.46 40.02
N ALA A 435 2.41 44.12 38.88
CA ALA A 435 3.01 43.69 37.63
C ALA A 435 4.55 43.77 37.67
N PRO A 436 5.25 42.89 36.95
CA PRO A 436 6.70 42.91 36.83
C PRO A 436 7.18 44.19 36.14
N ASN A 437 8.46 44.50 36.28
CA ASN A 437 9.03 45.61 35.54
C ASN A 437 9.17 45.25 34.04
N PRO A 438 8.95 46.22 33.14
CA PRO A 438 9.03 45.95 31.71
C PRO A 438 10.48 45.64 31.27
N PRO A 439 10.68 44.77 30.26
CA PRO A 439 11.99 44.59 29.65
C PRO A 439 12.47 45.88 28.97
N THR A 440 13.76 45.92 28.62
CA THR A 440 14.37 47.09 27.97
C THR A 440 15.15 46.69 26.72
N GLY A 441 15.49 47.66 25.87
CA GLY A 441 16.36 47.41 24.71
C GLY A 441 15.77 46.42 23.70
N LEU A 442 14.45 46.41 23.51
CA LEU A 442 13.81 45.60 22.47
C LEU A 442 14.35 46.01 21.10
N THR A 443 14.90 45.04 20.37
CA THR A 443 15.36 45.19 18.99
C THR A 443 14.78 44.09 18.11
N LEU A 444 14.75 44.36 16.80
CA LEU A 444 14.35 43.40 15.77
C LEU A 444 15.48 43.27 14.77
N SER A 445 15.80 42.03 14.41
CA SER A 445 16.71 41.69 13.32
C SER A 445 16.06 40.65 12.40
N VAL A 446 16.57 40.53 11.17
CA VAL A 446 16.10 39.52 10.22
C VAL A 446 17.21 38.49 10.02
N SER A 447 16.90 37.21 10.22
CA SER A 447 17.83 36.10 10.03
C SER A 447 17.17 34.99 9.23
N ALA A 448 17.75 34.64 8.09
CA ALA A 448 17.21 33.65 7.16
C ALA A 448 15.72 33.86 6.79
N GLY A 449 15.27 35.12 6.72
CA GLY A 449 13.87 35.50 6.42
C GLY A 449 12.92 35.51 7.63
N ASN A 450 13.38 35.07 8.81
CA ASN A 450 12.60 35.11 10.05
C ASN A 450 12.86 36.42 10.81
N ARG A 451 11.88 36.82 11.63
CA ARG A 451 11.98 38.01 12.50
C ARG A 451 12.48 37.58 13.86
N VAL A 452 13.66 38.05 14.24
CA VAL A 452 14.32 37.71 15.51
C VAL A 452 14.29 38.93 16.42
N LEU A 453 13.47 38.84 17.46
CA LEU A 453 13.40 39.82 18.54
C LEU A 453 14.46 39.51 19.59
N SER A 454 15.09 40.54 20.13
CA SER A 454 15.92 40.41 21.33
C SER A 454 15.73 41.60 22.26
N TRP A 455 15.88 41.38 23.56
CA TRP A 455 15.71 42.40 24.58
C TRP A 455 16.62 42.12 25.77
N THR A 456 16.63 43.04 26.73
CA THR A 456 17.33 42.93 28.01
C THR A 456 16.32 42.81 29.13
N ALA A 457 16.53 41.84 30.03
CA ALA A 457 15.73 41.71 31.25
C ALA A 457 15.83 43.00 32.10
N PRO A 458 14.77 43.37 32.84
CA PRO A 458 14.85 44.48 33.78
C PRO A 458 15.84 44.19 34.90
N ALA A 459 16.51 45.23 35.42
CA ALA A 459 17.48 45.08 36.51
C ALA A 459 16.86 44.56 37.82
N VAL A 460 15.60 44.91 38.06
CA VAL A 460 14.73 44.30 39.09
C VAL A 460 13.61 43.63 38.35
N ALA A 461 13.53 42.29 38.40
CA ALA A 461 12.54 41.51 37.67
C ALA A 461 11.10 41.87 38.10
N ASP A 462 10.86 41.80 39.40
CA ASP A 462 9.55 42.03 39.99
C ASP A 462 9.65 42.89 41.25
N PRO A 463 8.74 43.87 41.45
CA PRO A 463 8.69 44.64 42.69
C PRO A 463 8.24 43.83 43.93
N ASP A 464 7.60 42.67 43.76
CA ASP A 464 7.17 41.78 44.83
C ASP A 464 8.26 40.76 45.22
N LEU A 465 8.53 40.66 46.52
CA LEU A 465 9.62 39.82 47.02
C LEU A 465 9.29 38.34 46.82
N GLY A 466 10.14 37.65 46.06
CA GLY A 466 9.99 36.22 45.79
C GLY A 466 9.17 35.91 44.54
N ASP A 467 8.68 36.93 43.84
CA ASP A 467 8.11 36.79 42.50
C ASP A 467 9.17 36.99 41.41
N SER A 468 8.91 36.46 40.22
CA SER A 468 9.81 36.53 39.08
C SER A 468 9.04 36.46 37.78
N ILE A 469 9.67 36.95 36.71
CA ILE A 469 9.14 36.84 35.35
C ILE A 469 9.04 35.35 34.98
N ALA A 470 7.83 34.88 34.70
CA ALA A 470 7.55 33.53 34.24
C ALA A 470 7.86 33.37 32.75
N TYR A 471 7.51 34.37 31.93
CA TYR A 471 7.78 34.42 30.50
C TYR A 471 7.62 35.86 29.95
N TYR A 472 8.04 36.08 28.71
CA TYR A 472 7.72 37.29 27.95
C TYR A 472 6.62 37.00 26.96
N ARG A 473 5.64 37.89 26.85
CA ARG A 473 4.53 37.78 25.90
C ARG A 473 4.80 38.68 24.70
N ILE A 474 4.59 38.14 23.51
CA ILE A 474 4.84 38.78 22.22
C ILE A 474 3.50 39.18 21.61
N TYR A 475 3.40 40.44 21.21
CA TYR A 475 2.29 40.99 20.45
C TYR A 475 2.75 41.27 19.02
N ARG A 476 1.88 40.99 18.04
CA ARG A 476 2.14 41.27 16.62
C ARG A 476 1.02 42.14 16.05
N ASP A 477 1.41 43.21 15.36
CA ASP A 477 0.52 44.15 14.66
C ASP A 477 -0.53 44.85 15.52
N GLY A 478 -0.30 44.86 16.83
CA GLY A 478 -1.16 45.56 17.78
C GLY A 478 -0.66 45.41 19.21
N ALA A 479 -1.56 45.67 20.16
CA ALA A 479 -1.29 45.71 21.60
C ALA A 479 -2.50 45.26 22.44
N LEU A 480 -3.60 44.86 21.81
CA LEU A 480 -4.78 44.33 22.47
C LEU A 480 -4.56 42.87 22.83
N VAL A 481 -5.41 42.32 23.71
CA VAL A 481 -5.41 40.89 24.05
C VAL A 481 -5.56 40.00 22.80
N ALA A 482 -6.32 40.45 21.80
CA ALA A 482 -6.47 39.76 20.51
C ALA A 482 -5.19 39.78 19.64
N ASP A 483 -4.25 40.67 19.93
CA ASP A 483 -2.98 40.81 19.21
C ASP A 483 -1.83 40.02 19.86
N ARG A 484 -2.13 39.28 20.95
CA ARG A 484 -1.18 38.35 21.58
C ARG A 484 -0.86 37.24 20.58
N TYR A 485 0.39 37.17 20.16
CA TYR A 485 0.85 36.28 19.10
C TYR A 485 1.53 35.04 19.67
N ASP A 486 2.45 35.21 20.62
CA ASP A 486 3.22 34.10 21.19
C ASP A 486 3.81 34.48 22.58
N ARG A 487 4.59 33.58 23.17
CA ARG A 487 5.37 33.82 24.39
C ARG A 487 6.67 33.01 24.41
N THR A 488 7.64 33.44 25.21
CA THR A 488 8.82 32.62 25.51
C THR A 488 8.47 31.43 26.41
N ALA A 489 9.33 30.41 26.40
CA ALA A 489 9.12 29.24 27.26
C ALA A 489 9.38 29.54 28.74
N THR A 490 10.31 30.48 29.01
CA THR A 490 10.69 30.91 30.35
C THR A 490 10.99 32.41 30.38
N GLY A 491 11.02 33.00 31.57
CA GLY A 491 11.41 34.41 31.78
C GLY A 491 12.92 34.67 31.69
N THR A 492 13.73 33.63 31.48
CA THR A 492 15.17 33.74 31.24
C THR A 492 15.52 33.79 29.75
N GLU A 493 14.57 33.47 28.88
CA GLU A 493 14.72 33.56 27.44
C GLU A 493 14.53 35.02 27.00
N LEU A 494 15.57 35.61 26.41
CA LEU A 494 15.61 37.04 26.04
C LEU A 494 15.60 37.27 24.53
N THR A 495 15.13 36.27 23.79
CA THR A 495 15.05 36.26 22.34
C THR A 495 13.78 35.52 21.90
N TYR A 496 13.23 35.89 20.76
CA TYR A 496 12.10 35.21 20.14
C TYR A 496 12.23 35.23 18.63
N THR A 497 11.91 34.13 17.95
CA THR A 497 11.97 34.03 16.49
C THR A 497 10.59 33.75 15.90
N ASP A 498 10.02 34.73 15.19
CA ASP A 498 8.81 34.54 14.39
C ASP A 498 9.16 33.85 13.06
N THR A 499 8.88 32.54 13.03
CA THR A 499 9.08 31.68 11.84
C THR A 499 7.91 31.70 10.87
N GLN A 500 6.80 32.35 11.22
CA GLN A 500 5.55 32.38 10.42
C GLN A 500 5.19 33.80 9.95
N SER A 501 6.20 34.67 9.91
CA SER A 501 6.07 36.05 9.42
C SER A 501 5.87 36.17 7.90
N GLY A 502 5.95 35.07 7.16
CA GLY A 502 5.66 35.02 5.71
C GLY A 502 6.53 35.93 4.84
N GLY A 503 7.68 36.38 5.34
CA GLY A 503 8.51 37.38 4.65
C GLY A 503 7.93 38.81 4.67
N VAL A 504 6.78 39.06 5.28
CA VAL A 504 6.12 40.38 5.36
C VAL A 504 6.51 41.14 6.62
N ALA A 505 6.71 42.45 6.52
CA ALA A 505 7.07 43.29 7.66
C ALA A 505 5.94 43.34 8.69
N HIS A 506 6.30 43.22 9.98
CA HIS A 506 5.35 43.25 11.09
C HIS A 506 5.82 44.23 12.17
N SER A 507 4.89 44.70 13.01
CA SER A 507 5.24 45.43 14.23
C SER A 507 5.15 44.50 15.44
N TYR A 508 6.20 44.48 16.26
CA TYR A 508 6.26 43.64 17.46
C TYR A 508 6.36 44.48 18.72
N ARG A 509 5.65 44.04 19.75
CA ARG A 509 5.74 44.59 21.11
C ARG A 509 5.89 43.43 22.09
N ILE A 510 6.48 43.69 23.26
CA ILE A 510 6.64 42.68 24.30
C ILE A 510 6.24 43.20 25.68
N THR A 511 5.89 42.28 26.56
CA THR A 511 5.70 42.50 28.00
C THR A 511 6.41 41.38 28.77
N ALA A 512 6.86 41.67 29.98
CA ALA A 512 7.12 40.66 31.00
C ALA A 512 5.81 40.24 31.67
N VAL A 513 5.67 38.94 31.94
CA VAL A 513 4.55 38.34 32.69
C VAL A 513 5.13 37.53 33.84
N ASP A 514 4.60 37.74 35.05
CA ASP A 514 5.05 37.07 36.28
C ASP A 514 4.38 35.71 36.52
N GLN A 515 4.67 35.07 37.66
CA GLN A 515 4.10 33.76 38.03
C GLN A 515 2.61 33.82 38.41
N TYR A 516 2.07 35.02 38.64
CA TYR A 516 0.67 35.29 38.96
C TYR A 516 -0.07 35.95 37.78
N MET A 517 0.49 35.84 36.57
CA MET A 517 -0.08 36.30 35.31
C MET A 517 -0.31 37.82 35.22
N ALA A 518 0.30 38.62 36.11
CA ALA A 518 0.27 40.07 35.95
C ALA A 518 1.29 40.50 34.89
N GLU A 519 0.91 41.51 34.12
CA GLU A 519 1.62 41.92 32.92
C GLU A 519 2.16 43.34 33.06
N SER A 520 3.46 43.49 32.79
CA SER A 520 4.14 44.79 32.75
C SER A 520 3.57 45.73 31.69
N THR A 521 3.98 47.00 31.71
CA THR A 521 3.68 47.92 30.61
C THR A 521 4.33 47.45 29.29
N ILE A 522 3.62 47.65 28.18
CA ILE A 522 4.07 47.22 26.86
C ILE A 522 5.32 47.98 26.40
N VAL A 523 6.28 47.25 25.84
CA VAL A 523 7.54 47.76 25.24
C VAL A 523 7.52 47.60 23.73
N GLY A 524 7.96 48.64 23.00
CA GLY A 524 7.94 48.71 21.55
C GLY A 524 6.98 49.79 21.03
N PRO A 525 6.59 49.75 19.73
CA PRO A 525 6.90 48.71 18.76
C PRO A 525 8.32 48.78 18.19
N VAL A 526 8.82 47.63 17.76
CA VAL A 526 9.87 47.52 16.73
C VAL A 526 9.25 46.98 15.45
N SER A 527 9.76 47.32 14.27
CA SER A 527 9.14 46.93 12.99
C SER A 527 10.18 46.59 11.92
N GLY A 528 9.87 45.60 11.08
CA GLY A 528 10.77 45.11 10.02
C GLY A 528 10.34 43.78 9.42
#